data_AF-A0A7H8Z6L3-F1
#
_entry.id   AF-A0A7H8Z6L3-F1
#
_cell.length_a   1.000
_cell.length_b   1.000
_cell.length_c   1.000
_cell.angle_alpha   90.00
_cell.angle_beta   90.00
_cell.angle_gamma   90.00
#
_symmetry.space_group_name_H-M   'P 1'
#
loop_
_entity.id
_entity.type
_entity.pdbx_description
1 polymer ?
#
loop_
_entity_poly.entity_id
_entity_poly.type
_entity_poly.pdbx_seq_one_letter_code
_entity_poly.pdbx_strand_id
1 'polypeptide(L)'
;MSAYVRYYRRLQALTQRLSTYLDRLEARAREFGVSSARTAMEMQITDPASVSAFRSEVEAQIMFLHTKAQRVFAKHFAPFLDIDADLSIDEDRQLSARLQDAANLVGSFEVRLRNIIEEVFAPGRAEQAREEWNRAMTDWRQAQFSFTCDKCGDPVPLPELYHMPVFITCPRCKSRVAFQPTEAMAAAPTWAKEVAKTTCYAEWQKSESEQAAEEGVGLAFFYYVDYAIAHHLMMNRLLPFYVRSQGGQEALRRDVRKALETRTHQLRPDEVSPQYHAMEYVNFMGGLGRSAQILGQEGLDDRRQLILQTVRDIMRPDEPLARSILDNTFTEELWSQQAHAADQLSCEVPR
;
A
#
# COMPACT_ATOMS: atom_id res chain seq x y z
N MET A 1 -15.03 -20.42 -41.47
CA MET A 1 -14.59 -19.70 -40.25
C MET A 1 -14.10 -20.77 -39.29
N SER A 2 -12.84 -20.74 -38.86
CA SER A 2 -12.29 -21.79 -37.99
C SER A 2 -12.98 -21.80 -36.62
N ALA A 3 -12.97 -22.95 -35.94
CA ALA A 3 -13.51 -23.09 -34.60
C ALA A 3 -12.86 -22.08 -33.64
N TYR A 4 -11.53 -21.93 -33.71
CA TYR A 4 -10.76 -20.93 -32.99
C TYR A 4 -11.33 -19.51 -33.16
N VAL A 5 -11.48 -18.99 -34.39
CA VAL A 5 -11.98 -17.62 -34.64
C VAL A 5 -13.36 -17.40 -34.03
N ARG A 6 -14.21 -18.43 -34.04
CA ARG A 6 -15.54 -18.38 -33.43
C ARG A 6 -15.47 -18.30 -31.91
N TYR A 7 -14.69 -19.15 -31.25
CA TYR A 7 -14.54 -19.14 -29.79
C TYR A 7 -13.85 -17.86 -29.31
N TYR A 8 -12.78 -17.44 -29.98
CA TYR A 8 -12.03 -16.24 -29.65
C TYR A 8 -12.92 -14.99 -29.67
N ARG A 9 -13.68 -14.76 -30.75
CA ARG A 9 -14.61 -13.62 -30.85
C ARG A 9 -15.71 -13.67 -29.79
N ARG A 10 -16.20 -14.87 -29.45
CA ARG A 10 -17.23 -15.05 -28.44
C ARG A 10 -16.70 -14.75 -27.04
N LEU A 11 -15.51 -15.24 -26.70
CA LEU A 11 -14.82 -14.90 -25.45
C LEU A 11 -14.55 -13.41 -25.34
N GLN A 12 -14.05 -12.78 -26.41
CA GLN A 12 -13.82 -11.33 -26.43
C GLN A 12 -15.11 -10.55 -26.14
N ALA A 13 -16.21 -10.89 -26.81
CA ALA A 13 -17.49 -10.23 -26.60
C ALA A 13 -18.07 -10.46 -25.19
N LEU A 14 -17.91 -11.67 -24.63
CA LEU A 14 -18.33 -11.97 -23.27
C LEU A 14 -17.48 -11.24 -22.23
N THR A 15 -16.17 -11.14 -22.45
CA THR A 15 -15.23 -10.42 -21.58
C THR A 15 -15.56 -8.94 -21.53
N GLN A 16 -15.85 -8.32 -22.67
CA GLN A 16 -16.30 -6.91 -22.71
C GLN A 16 -17.61 -6.70 -21.94
N ARG A 17 -18.58 -7.61 -22.10
CA ARG A 17 -19.86 -7.54 -21.37
C ARG A 17 -19.68 -7.75 -19.88
N LEU A 18 -18.77 -8.66 -19.49
CA LEU A 18 -18.41 -8.88 -18.10
C LEU A 18 -17.84 -7.59 -17.50
N SER A 19 -16.85 -6.96 -18.15
CA SER A 19 -16.28 -5.68 -17.70
C SER A 19 -17.38 -4.65 -17.44
N THR A 20 -18.24 -4.38 -18.42
CA THR A 20 -19.34 -3.42 -18.25
C THR A 20 -20.33 -3.80 -17.14
N TYR A 21 -20.56 -5.10 -16.92
CA TYR A 21 -21.38 -5.56 -15.82
C TYR A 21 -20.72 -5.31 -14.46
N LEU A 22 -19.41 -5.57 -14.34
CA LEU A 22 -18.63 -5.30 -13.13
C LEU A 22 -18.62 -3.80 -12.82
N ASP A 23 -18.44 -2.93 -13.81
CA ASP A 23 -18.48 -1.47 -13.61
C ASP A 23 -19.82 -1.00 -13.02
N ARG A 24 -20.94 -1.59 -13.47
CA ARG A 24 -22.27 -1.28 -12.92
C ARG A 24 -22.45 -1.79 -11.49
N LEU A 25 -21.90 -2.96 -11.18
CA LEU A 25 -21.92 -3.46 -9.80
C LEU A 25 -21.05 -2.60 -8.89
N GLU A 26 -19.90 -2.15 -9.36
CA GLU A 26 -19.02 -1.24 -8.63
C GLU A 26 -19.71 0.09 -8.36
N ALA A 27 -20.36 0.70 -9.36
CA ALA A 27 -21.13 1.93 -9.17
C ALA A 27 -22.19 1.78 -8.07
N ARG A 28 -22.91 0.65 -8.06
CA ARG A 28 -23.87 0.34 -7.00
C ARG A 28 -23.23 0.16 -5.62
N ALA A 29 -22.04 -0.46 -5.56
CA ALA A 29 -21.28 -0.57 -4.32
C ALA A 29 -20.88 0.81 -3.80
N ARG A 30 -20.43 1.71 -4.68
CA ARG A 30 -20.06 3.09 -4.33
C ARG A 30 -21.25 3.90 -3.82
N GLU A 31 -22.41 3.80 -4.48
CA GLU A 31 -23.65 4.45 -4.02
C GLU A 31 -24.04 4.00 -2.61
N PHE A 32 -24.02 2.68 -2.38
CA PHE A 32 -24.26 2.12 -1.05
C PHE A 32 -23.20 2.59 -0.05
N GLY A 33 -21.92 2.54 -0.40
CA GLY A 33 -20.81 2.98 0.43
C GLY A 33 -20.93 4.44 0.87
N VAL A 34 -21.28 5.36 -0.03
CA VAL A 34 -21.52 6.78 0.32
C VAL A 34 -22.63 6.91 1.37
N SER A 35 -23.71 6.14 1.23
CA SER A 35 -24.78 6.17 2.23
C SER A 35 -24.35 5.58 3.57
N SER A 36 -23.58 4.49 3.56
CA SER A 36 -23.05 3.83 4.75
C SER A 36 -21.99 4.66 5.47
N ALA A 37 -21.19 5.45 4.75
CA ALA A 37 -20.13 6.26 5.33
C ALA A 37 -20.67 7.30 6.32
N ARG A 38 -21.80 7.94 5.98
CA ARG A 38 -22.49 8.87 6.89
C ARG A 38 -22.95 8.15 8.17
N THR A 39 -23.61 7.00 8.03
CA THR A 39 -24.07 6.21 9.18
C THR A 39 -22.89 5.70 10.03
N ALA A 40 -21.80 5.26 9.39
CA ALA A 40 -20.59 4.84 10.08
C ALA A 40 -20.00 5.98 10.93
N MET A 41 -19.96 7.19 10.38
CA MET A 41 -19.44 8.37 11.08
C MET A 41 -20.34 8.78 12.26
N GLU A 42 -21.67 8.80 12.07
CA GLU A 42 -22.62 9.09 13.15
C GLU A 42 -22.56 8.05 14.27
N MET A 43 -22.45 6.77 13.91
CA MET A 43 -22.30 5.66 14.86
C MET A 43 -20.97 5.74 15.61
N GLN A 44 -19.88 6.14 14.96
CA GLN A 44 -18.59 6.34 15.63
C GLN A 44 -18.67 7.36 16.77
N ILE A 45 -19.55 8.36 16.66
CA ILE A 45 -19.76 9.40 17.68
C ILE A 45 -20.75 8.94 18.75
N THR A 46 -21.83 8.28 18.34
CA THR A 46 -22.99 8.01 19.21
C THR A 46 -22.99 6.63 19.85
N ASP A 47 -22.44 5.63 19.17
CA ASP A 47 -22.34 4.25 19.62
C ASP A 47 -21.10 3.53 19.02
N PRO A 48 -19.88 3.89 19.49
CA PRO A 48 -18.64 3.31 18.99
C PRO A 48 -18.57 1.78 19.09
N ALA A 49 -19.27 1.19 20.06
CA ALA A 49 -19.26 -0.25 20.31
C ALA A 49 -19.93 -1.04 19.17
N SER A 50 -20.89 -0.44 18.46
CA SER A 50 -21.63 -1.06 17.36
C SER A 50 -20.94 -0.94 16.00
N VAL A 51 -19.91 -0.11 15.86
CA VAL A 51 -19.24 0.16 14.56
C VAL A 51 -18.69 -1.12 13.93
N SER A 52 -18.14 -2.05 14.73
CA SER A 52 -17.62 -3.32 14.21
C SER A 52 -18.72 -4.23 13.63
N ALA A 53 -19.89 -4.27 14.28
CA ALA A 53 -21.03 -5.02 13.78
C ALA A 53 -21.56 -4.40 12.48
N PHE A 54 -21.68 -3.06 12.44
CA PHE A 54 -22.10 -2.35 11.24
C PHE A 54 -21.12 -2.53 10.07
N ARG A 55 -19.81 -2.55 10.32
CA ARG A 55 -18.80 -2.89 9.31
C ARG A 55 -19.01 -4.26 8.71
N SER A 56 -19.29 -5.26 9.55
CA SER A 56 -19.53 -6.63 9.09
C SER A 56 -20.78 -6.71 8.20
N GLU A 57 -21.82 -5.93 8.51
CA GLU A 57 -23.02 -5.82 7.68
C GLU A 57 -22.72 -5.15 6.32
N VAL A 58 -22.04 -4.01 6.32
CA VAL A 58 -21.64 -3.29 5.10
C VAL A 58 -20.78 -4.19 4.22
N GLU A 59 -19.80 -4.89 4.81
CA GLU A 59 -18.94 -5.85 4.12
C GLU A 59 -19.77 -6.97 3.47
N ALA A 60 -20.69 -7.59 4.21
CA ALA A 60 -21.56 -8.63 3.68
C ALA A 60 -22.42 -8.13 2.50
N GLN A 61 -22.98 -6.93 2.60
CA GLN A 61 -23.81 -6.34 1.55
C GLN A 61 -23.01 -6.03 0.28
N ILE A 62 -21.82 -5.45 0.42
CA ILE A 62 -20.94 -5.13 -0.71
C ILE A 62 -20.37 -6.41 -1.32
N MET A 63 -19.84 -7.33 -0.53
CA MET A 63 -19.24 -8.58 -1.01
C MET A 63 -20.25 -9.55 -1.63
N PHE A 64 -21.55 -9.39 -1.35
CA PHE A 64 -22.59 -10.09 -2.09
C PHE A 64 -22.57 -9.76 -3.60
N LEU A 65 -22.08 -8.58 -4.00
CA LEU A 65 -21.90 -8.24 -5.41
C LEU A 65 -20.77 -9.03 -6.07
N HIS A 66 -19.70 -9.34 -5.33
CA HIS A 66 -18.65 -10.26 -5.82
C HIS A 66 -19.24 -11.65 -6.08
N THR A 67 -20.05 -12.19 -5.16
CA THR A 67 -20.73 -13.47 -5.36
C THR A 67 -21.61 -13.47 -6.62
N LYS A 68 -22.26 -12.34 -6.97
CA LYS A 68 -22.99 -12.21 -8.23
C LYS A 68 -22.07 -12.24 -9.45
N ALA A 69 -20.95 -11.52 -9.39
CA ALA A 69 -19.94 -11.54 -10.46
C ALA A 69 -19.40 -12.95 -10.71
N GLN A 70 -19.01 -13.68 -9.65
CA GLN A 70 -18.55 -15.06 -9.74
C GLN A 70 -19.59 -15.98 -10.37
N ARG A 71 -20.87 -15.85 -10.00
CA ARG A 71 -21.96 -16.64 -10.59
C ARG A 71 -22.16 -16.34 -12.08
N VAL A 72 -22.09 -15.07 -12.47
CA VAL A 72 -22.18 -14.66 -13.89
C VAL A 72 -20.99 -15.22 -14.67
N PHE A 73 -19.78 -15.11 -14.13
CA PHE A 73 -18.59 -15.68 -14.72
C PHE A 73 -18.73 -17.20 -14.91
N ALA A 74 -18.99 -17.95 -13.84
CA ALA A 74 -19.16 -19.40 -13.90
C ALA A 74 -20.24 -19.82 -14.92
N LYS A 75 -21.38 -19.13 -14.96
CA LYS A 75 -22.47 -19.45 -15.89
C LYS A 75 -22.10 -19.23 -17.36
N HIS A 76 -21.38 -18.15 -17.67
CA HIS A 76 -21.15 -17.74 -19.06
C HIS A 76 -19.81 -18.20 -19.62
N PHE A 77 -18.83 -18.49 -18.77
CA PHE A 77 -17.48 -18.88 -19.15
C PHE A 77 -17.17 -20.37 -18.97
N ALA A 78 -17.96 -21.12 -18.16
CA ALA A 78 -17.80 -22.58 -18.05
C ALA A 78 -17.76 -23.34 -19.40
N PRO A 79 -18.54 -22.95 -20.43
CA PRO A 79 -18.48 -23.62 -21.74
C PRO A 79 -17.15 -23.47 -22.50
N PHE A 80 -16.21 -22.67 -21.99
CA PHE A 80 -14.88 -22.46 -22.60
C PHE A 80 -13.75 -23.11 -21.79
N LEU A 81 -14.06 -23.74 -20.66
CA LEU A 81 -13.07 -24.49 -19.87
C LEU A 81 -12.71 -25.83 -20.51
N ASP A 82 -13.62 -26.38 -21.31
CA ASP A 82 -13.46 -27.65 -22.01
C ASP A 82 -14.03 -27.51 -23.42
N ILE A 83 -13.20 -27.04 -24.34
CA ILE A 83 -13.58 -26.80 -25.73
C ILE A 83 -13.30 -28.07 -26.53
N ASP A 84 -14.37 -28.79 -26.90
CA ASP A 84 -14.29 -29.92 -27.83
C ASP A 84 -14.13 -29.40 -29.28
N ALA A 85 -12.90 -29.00 -29.62
CA ALA A 85 -12.52 -28.58 -30.96
C ALA A 85 -11.06 -28.97 -31.28
N ASP A 86 -10.80 -29.26 -32.55
CA ASP A 86 -9.44 -29.50 -33.05
C ASP A 86 -8.70 -28.16 -33.16
N LEU A 87 -7.98 -27.81 -32.10
CA LEU A 87 -7.21 -26.57 -31.95
C LEU A 87 -5.72 -26.90 -31.96
N SER A 88 -4.94 -26.05 -32.62
CA SER A 88 -3.48 -26.08 -32.43
C SER A 88 -3.10 -25.65 -31.02
N ILE A 89 -1.90 -26.02 -30.57
CA ILE A 89 -1.36 -25.66 -29.24
C ILE A 89 -1.38 -24.14 -29.03
N ASP A 90 -1.06 -23.35 -30.05
CA ASP A 90 -1.03 -21.89 -29.95
C ASP A 90 -2.44 -21.28 -29.89
N GLU A 91 -3.40 -21.84 -30.62
CA GLU A 91 -4.80 -21.41 -30.59
C GLU A 91 -5.44 -21.71 -29.23
N ASP A 92 -5.19 -22.89 -28.67
CA ASP A 92 -5.62 -23.27 -27.33
C ASP A 92 -5.03 -22.33 -26.27
N ARG A 93 -3.71 -22.12 -26.30
CA ARG A 93 -3.02 -21.17 -25.40
C ARG A 93 -3.63 -19.77 -25.43
N GLN A 94 -3.96 -19.26 -26.62
CA GLN A 94 -4.57 -17.93 -26.76
C GLN A 94 -6.00 -17.88 -26.20
N LEU A 95 -6.79 -18.94 -26.35
CA LEU A 95 -8.13 -19.02 -25.76
C LEU A 95 -8.05 -19.13 -24.23
N SER A 96 -7.12 -19.93 -23.69
CA SER A 96 -6.87 -20.02 -22.25
C SER A 96 -6.43 -18.68 -21.67
N ALA A 97 -5.52 -17.95 -22.33
CA ALA A 97 -5.11 -16.62 -21.90
C ALA A 97 -6.30 -15.65 -21.84
N ARG A 98 -7.18 -15.66 -22.84
CA ARG A 98 -8.41 -14.82 -22.83
C ARG A 98 -9.40 -15.21 -21.74
N LEU A 99 -9.51 -16.49 -21.43
CA LEU A 99 -10.33 -16.94 -20.32
C LEU A 99 -9.72 -16.48 -18.98
N GLN A 100 -8.39 -16.51 -18.85
CA GLN A 100 -7.67 -15.99 -17.71
C GLN A 100 -7.87 -14.48 -17.55
N ASP A 101 -7.82 -13.68 -18.64
CA ASP A 101 -8.15 -12.24 -18.59
C ASP A 101 -9.51 -12.00 -17.93
N ALA A 102 -10.52 -12.78 -18.32
CA ALA A 102 -11.87 -12.66 -17.76
C ALA A 102 -11.94 -13.10 -16.28
N ALA A 103 -11.16 -14.09 -15.87
CA ALA A 103 -11.03 -14.49 -14.47
C ALA A 103 -10.35 -13.39 -13.63
N ASN A 104 -9.29 -12.79 -14.17
CA ASN A 104 -8.55 -11.68 -13.56
C ASN A 104 -9.44 -10.44 -13.37
N LEU A 105 -10.38 -10.17 -14.29
CA LEU A 105 -11.38 -9.12 -14.10
C LEU A 105 -12.26 -9.35 -12.86
N VAL A 106 -12.65 -10.59 -12.57
CA VAL A 106 -13.44 -10.94 -11.38
C VAL A 106 -12.59 -10.88 -10.12
N GLY A 107 -11.36 -11.39 -10.16
CA GLY A 107 -10.41 -11.31 -9.03
C GLY A 107 -10.10 -9.86 -8.64
N SER A 108 -9.77 -9.01 -9.61
CA SER A 108 -9.54 -7.58 -9.38
C SER A 108 -10.80 -6.85 -8.88
N PHE A 109 -12.00 -7.33 -9.24
CA PHE A 109 -13.25 -6.74 -8.78
C PHE A 109 -13.47 -6.92 -7.28
N GLU A 110 -13.09 -8.07 -6.70
CA GLU A 110 -13.11 -8.26 -5.23
C GLU A 110 -12.28 -7.20 -4.52
N VAL A 111 -11.08 -6.92 -5.02
CA VAL A 111 -10.18 -5.91 -4.46
C VAL A 111 -10.82 -4.53 -4.49
N ARG A 112 -11.43 -4.15 -5.62
CA ARG A 112 -12.15 -2.86 -5.75
C ARG A 112 -13.31 -2.75 -4.76
N LEU A 113 -14.06 -3.82 -4.53
CA LEU A 113 -15.13 -3.84 -3.53
C LEU A 113 -14.61 -3.71 -2.10
N ARG A 114 -13.50 -4.39 -1.76
CA ARG A 114 -12.84 -4.23 -0.45
C ARG A 114 -12.36 -2.79 -0.24
N ASN A 115 -11.81 -2.15 -1.27
CA ASN A 115 -11.41 -0.74 -1.19
C ASN A 115 -12.60 0.18 -0.90
N ILE A 116 -13.76 -0.06 -1.51
CA ILE A 116 -14.97 0.70 -1.20
C ILE A 116 -15.36 0.51 0.28
N ILE A 117 -15.31 -0.71 0.81
CA ILE A 117 -15.58 -0.96 2.24
C ILE A 117 -14.60 -0.18 3.12
N GLU A 118 -13.30 -0.17 2.78
CA GLU A 118 -12.30 0.60 3.53
C GLU A 118 -12.56 2.11 3.49
N GLU A 119 -13.00 2.64 2.35
CA GLU A 119 -13.37 4.05 2.16
C GLU A 119 -14.55 4.46 3.06
N VAL A 120 -15.53 3.57 3.26
CA VAL A 120 -16.69 3.82 4.14
C VAL A 120 -16.27 4.17 5.57
N PHE A 121 -15.28 3.45 6.10
CA PHE A 121 -14.86 3.57 7.51
C PHE A 121 -13.60 4.42 7.70
N ALA A 122 -12.92 4.83 6.62
CA ALA A 122 -11.70 5.63 6.70
C ALA A 122 -11.90 6.97 7.45
N PRO A 123 -12.97 7.76 7.23
CA PRO A 123 -13.15 9.02 7.93
C PRO A 123 -13.33 8.86 9.45
N GLY A 124 -14.16 7.91 9.89
CA GLY A 124 -14.40 7.65 11.32
C GLY A 124 -13.14 7.17 12.04
N ARG A 125 -12.36 6.28 11.40
CA ARG A 125 -11.05 5.86 11.92
C ARG A 125 -10.06 7.01 12.01
N ALA A 126 -10.02 7.89 11.00
CA ALA A 126 -9.12 9.05 10.99
C ALA A 126 -9.45 10.03 12.13
N GLU A 127 -10.73 10.28 12.39
CA GLU A 127 -11.15 11.15 13.48
C GLU A 127 -10.80 10.53 14.85
N GLN A 128 -11.16 9.26 15.06
CA GLN A 128 -10.82 8.55 16.31
C GLN A 128 -9.30 8.55 16.55
N ALA A 129 -8.50 8.26 15.53
CA ALA A 129 -7.04 8.26 15.64
C ALA A 129 -6.49 9.65 16.03
N ARG A 130 -7.08 10.73 15.49
CA ARG A 130 -6.71 12.11 15.84
C ARG A 130 -7.13 12.46 17.26
N GLU A 131 -8.32 12.10 17.69
CA GLU A 131 -8.83 12.35 19.05
C GLU A 131 -7.95 11.67 20.10
N GLU A 132 -7.68 10.37 19.92
CA GLU A 132 -6.86 9.59 20.86
C GLU A 132 -5.39 10.04 20.85
N TRP A 133 -4.86 10.42 19.68
CA TRP A 133 -3.54 11.05 19.60
C TRP A 133 -3.50 12.39 20.36
N ASN A 134 -4.50 13.25 20.19
CA ASN A 134 -4.59 14.54 20.88
C ASN A 134 -4.73 14.36 22.40
N ARG A 135 -5.41 13.31 22.85
CA ARG A 135 -5.49 12.94 24.26
C ARG A 135 -4.10 12.60 24.81
N ALA A 136 -3.35 11.72 24.14
CA ALA A 136 -1.98 11.38 24.54
C ALA A 136 -1.06 12.62 24.60
N MET A 137 -1.19 13.53 23.63
CA MET A 137 -0.44 14.79 23.59
C MET A 137 -0.83 15.76 24.71
N THR A 138 -2.11 15.79 25.08
CA THR A 138 -2.61 16.63 26.18
C THR A 138 -2.07 16.13 27.53
N ASP A 139 -2.15 14.82 27.77
CA ASP A 139 -1.60 14.17 28.97
C ASP A 139 -0.09 14.44 29.09
N TRP A 140 0.66 14.30 27.99
CA TRP A 140 2.08 14.59 27.97
C TRP A 140 2.40 16.06 28.29
N ARG A 141 1.69 17.00 27.66
CA ARG A 141 1.87 18.44 27.95
C ARG A 141 1.55 18.76 29.40
N GLN A 142 0.49 18.18 29.95
CA GLN A 142 0.16 18.36 31.37
C GLN A 142 1.28 17.80 32.27
N ALA A 143 1.80 16.62 31.95
CA ALA A 143 2.91 16.02 32.68
C ALA A 143 4.20 16.88 32.62
N GLN A 144 4.47 17.56 31.50
CA GLN A 144 5.61 18.48 31.39
C GLN A 144 5.58 19.60 32.45
N PHE A 145 4.39 20.05 32.86
CA PHE A 145 4.24 21.12 33.85
C PHE A 145 4.18 20.61 35.30
N SER A 146 3.70 19.38 35.52
CA SER A 146 3.43 18.86 36.87
C SER A 146 4.46 17.85 37.37
N PHE A 147 5.29 17.28 36.49
CA PHE A 147 6.24 16.24 36.88
C PHE A 147 7.42 16.82 37.67
N THR A 148 7.53 16.39 38.92
CA THR A 148 8.51 16.88 39.88
C THR A 148 9.29 15.72 40.51
N CYS A 149 10.50 16.03 40.98
CA CYS A 149 11.33 15.06 41.68
C CYS A 149 10.77 14.79 43.08
N ASP A 150 10.46 13.52 43.35
CA ASP A 150 10.06 13.00 44.66
C ASP A 150 11.00 13.36 45.81
N LYS A 151 12.32 13.47 45.55
CA LYS A 151 13.33 13.78 46.59
C LYS A 151 13.54 15.25 46.89
N CYS A 152 13.40 16.15 45.90
CA CYS A 152 13.76 17.56 46.07
C CYS A 152 12.68 18.56 45.64
N GLY A 153 11.55 18.08 45.10
CA GLY A 153 10.43 18.90 44.66
C GLY A 153 10.64 19.64 43.33
N ASP A 154 11.86 19.67 42.79
CA ASP A 154 12.13 20.41 41.55
C ASP A 154 11.47 19.78 40.32
N PRO A 155 11.01 20.59 39.35
CA PRO A 155 10.54 20.11 38.07
C PRO A 155 11.58 19.23 37.36
N VAL A 156 11.13 18.10 36.82
CA VAL A 156 11.97 17.20 36.01
C VAL A 156 11.51 17.31 34.55
N PRO A 157 12.37 17.77 33.62
CA PRO A 157 11.98 17.95 32.22
C PRO A 157 11.55 16.65 31.54
N LEU A 158 10.45 16.72 30.79
CA LEU A 158 9.96 15.66 29.89
C LEU A 158 10.07 16.15 28.43
N PRO A 159 11.26 16.07 27.79
CA PRO A 159 11.48 16.68 26.48
C PRO A 159 10.72 15.99 25.34
N GLU A 160 10.28 14.75 25.54
CA GLU A 160 9.63 13.92 24.54
C GLU A 160 8.46 13.15 25.16
N LEU A 161 7.53 12.69 24.32
CA LEU A 161 6.44 11.83 24.75
C LEU A 161 6.99 10.42 25.03
N TYR A 162 7.15 10.10 26.31
CA TYR A 162 7.46 8.74 26.75
C TYR A 162 6.18 7.89 26.78
N HIS A 163 6.16 6.81 25.99
CA HIS A 163 5.04 5.86 25.90
C HIS A 163 5.29 4.57 26.69
N MET A 164 6.41 4.50 27.41
CA MET A 164 6.76 3.41 28.31
C MET A 164 7.31 3.99 29.61
N PRO A 165 7.29 3.24 30.72
CA PRO A 165 7.95 3.65 31.95
C PRO A 165 9.43 3.95 31.72
N VAL A 166 9.91 5.09 32.20
CA VAL A 166 11.32 5.50 32.08
C VAL A 166 11.85 6.08 33.38
N PHE A 167 13.16 5.98 33.59
CA PHE A 167 13.85 6.64 34.69
C PHE A 167 14.57 7.88 34.18
N ILE A 168 14.22 9.03 34.73
CA ILE A 168 14.74 10.34 34.34
C ILE A 168 15.62 10.88 35.47
N THR A 169 16.77 11.44 35.13
CA THR A 169 17.68 12.00 36.11
C THR A 169 17.22 13.42 36.47
N CYS A 170 16.94 13.68 37.74
CA CYS A 170 16.61 15.02 38.24
C CYS A 170 17.80 15.96 38.00
N PRO A 171 17.61 17.11 37.31
CA PRO A 171 18.71 18.02 37.03
C PRO A 171 19.32 18.65 38.29
N ARG A 172 18.51 18.86 39.35
CA ARG A 172 18.92 19.47 40.62
C ARG A 172 19.70 18.51 41.51
N CYS A 173 19.08 17.43 41.95
CA CYS A 173 19.65 16.53 42.97
C CYS A 173 20.25 15.24 42.42
N LYS A 174 20.25 15.05 41.08
CA LYS A 174 20.81 13.88 40.36
C LYS A 174 20.19 12.53 40.73
N SER A 175 19.10 12.51 41.50
CA SER A 175 18.32 11.29 41.73
C SER A 175 17.71 10.77 40.42
N ARG A 176 17.48 9.46 40.36
CA ARG A 176 16.65 8.87 39.30
C ARG A 176 15.20 8.85 39.77
N VAL A 177 14.33 9.47 38.99
CA VAL A 177 12.88 9.56 39.25
C VAL A 177 12.18 8.72 38.19
N ALA A 178 11.23 7.89 38.61
CA ALA A 178 10.43 7.11 37.67
C ALA A 178 9.31 7.98 37.09
N PHE A 179 9.23 8.05 35.77
CA PHE A 179 8.08 8.58 35.05
C PHE A 179 7.21 7.42 34.57
N GLN A 180 5.92 7.48 34.87
CA GLN A 180 4.93 6.51 34.41
C GLN A 180 3.98 7.20 33.41
N PRO A 181 3.89 6.74 32.15
CA PRO A 181 2.94 7.29 31.20
C PRO A 181 1.50 6.97 31.61
N THR A 182 0.56 7.84 31.22
CA THR A 182 -0.87 7.51 31.28
C THR A 182 -1.20 6.40 30.27
N GLU A 183 -2.39 5.80 30.38
CA GLU A 183 -2.87 4.83 29.39
C GLU A 183 -2.88 5.41 27.96
N ALA A 184 -3.31 6.68 27.80
CA ALA A 184 -3.30 7.35 26.51
C ALA A 184 -1.88 7.57 25.98
N MET A 185 -0.94 7.99 26.83
CA MET A 185 0.48 8.12 26.46
C MET A 185 1.09 6.77 26.08
N ALA A 186 0.74 5.69 26.79
CA ALA A 186 1.20 4.34 26.48
C ALA A 186 0.68 3.84 25.13
N ALA A 187 -0.57 4.21 24.78
CA ALA A 187 -1.19 3.89 23.49
C ALA A 187 -0.72 4.81 22.33
N ALA A 188 0.05 5.87 22.61
CA ALA A 188 0.45 6.86 21.60
C ALA A 188 1.12 6.27 20.34
N PRO A 189 1.99 5.24 20.41
CA PRO A 189 2.56 4.65 19.20
C PRO A 189 1.53 4.02 18.27
N THR A 190 0.45 3.44 18.82
CA THR A 190 -0.65 2.86 18.04
C THR A 190 -1.41 3.96 17.31
N TRP A 191 -1.81 5.01 18.04
CA TRP A 191 -2.57 6.11 17.45
C TRP A 191 -1.74 6.94 16.47
N ALA A 192 -0.45 7.13 16.73
CA ALA A 192 0.46 7.78 15.78
C ALA A 192 0.54 7.02 14.45
N LYS A 193 0.57 5.67 14.47
CA LYS A 193 0.56 4.84 13.25
C LYS A 193 -0.74 5.03 12.47
N GLU A 194 -1.89 5.06 13.15
CA GLU A 194 -3.18 5.29 12.49
C GLU A 194 -3.28 6.72 11.94
N VAL A 195 -2.82 7.74 12.67
CA VAL A 195 -2.71 9.11 12.16
C VAL A 195 -1.79 9.17 10.94
N ALA A 196 -0.64 8.50 10.98
CA ALA A 196 0.29 8.47 9.86
C ALA A 196 -0.32 7.79 8.63
N LYS A 197 -0.95 6.62 8.81
CA LYS A 197 -1.63 5.89 7.74
C LYS A 197 -2.76 6.71 7.13
N THR A 198 -3.61 7.32 7.94
CA THR A 198 -4.75 8.13 7.45
C THR A 198 -4.31 9.42 6.78
N THR A 199 -3.18 9.99 7.19
CA THR A 199 -2.58 11.15 6.52
C THR A 199 -1.98 10.78 5.17
N CYS A 200 -1.36 9.60 5.06
CA CYS A 200 -0.78 9.05 3.83
C CYS A 200 -1.73 8.04 3.14
N TYR A 201 -3.04 8.24 3.26
CA TYR A 201 -4.04 7.24 2.82
C TYR A 201 -4.01 7.04 1.31
N ALA A 202 -3.78 8.10 0.53
CA ALA A 202 -3.73 8.02 -0.92
C ALA A 202 -2.56 7.13 -1.40
N GLU A 203 -1.38 7.29 -0.80
CA GLU A 203 -0.22 6.43 -1.08
C GLU A 203 -0.46 5.00 -0.61
N TRP A 204 -1.02 4.82 0.59
CA TRP A 204 -1.37 3.49 1.10
C TRP A 204 -2.34 2.77 0.17
N GLN A 205 -3.42 3.44 -0.23
CA GLN A 205 -4.45 2.88 -1.10
C GLN A 205 -3.88 2.43 -2.44
N LYS A 206 -3.01 3.25 -3.06
CA LYS A 206 -2.30 2.87 -4.29
C LYS A 206 -1.41 1.63 -4.08
N SER A 207 -0.70 1.57 -2.96
CA SER A 207 0.17 0.43 -2.64
C SER A 207 -0.61 -0.89 -2.47
N GLU A 208 -1.81 -0.83 -1.88
CA GLU A 208 -2.66 -2.02 -1.68
C GLU A 208 -3.38 -2.44 -2.98
N SER A 209 -3.87 -1.48 -3.77
CA SER A 209 -4.58 -1.80 -5.02
C SER A 209 -3.68 -2.50 -6.03
N GLU A 210 -2.41 -2.08 -6.11
CA GLU A 210 -1.44 -2.59 -7.08
C GLU A 210 -0.79 -3.89 -6.61
N GLN A 211 -0.70 -4.13 -5.29
CA GLN A 211 -0.25 -5.42 -4.76
C GLN A 211 -1.19 -6.58 -5.17
N ALA A 212 -2.45 -6.29 -5.47
CA ALA A 212 -3.42 -7.30 -5.88
C ALA A 212 -3.50 -7.51 -7.40
N ALA A 213 -2.77 -6.72 -8.19
CA ALA A 213 -2.63 -6.95 -9.62
C ALA A 213 -1.54 -8.02 -9.87
N GLU A 214 -1.91 -9.13 -10.50
CA GLU A 214 -0.95 -10.21 -10.85
C GLU A 214 0.07 -9.76 -11.93
N GLU A 215 -0.22 -8.66 -12.63
CA GLU A 215 0.66 -8.02 -13.61
C GLU A 215 1.21 -6.68 -13.06
N GLY A 216 2.48 -6.36 -13.34
CA GLY A 216 3.07 -5.07 -12.94
C GLY A 216 3.71 -5.04 -11.55
N VAL A 217 4.22 -6.18 -11.08
CA VAL A 217 4.85 -6.38 -9.77
C VAL A 217 5.91 -5.30 -9.42
N GLY A 218 6.67 -4.82 -10.41
CA GLY A 218 7.57 -3.66 -10.23
C GLY A 218 6.84 -2.37 -9.81
N LEU A 219 5.74 -1.99 -10.48
CA LEU A 219 4.97 -0.80 -10.08
C LEU A 219 4.38 -0.95 -8.67
N ALA A 220 3.88 -2.14 -8.33
CA ALA A 220 3.37 -2.43 -6.99
C ALA A 220 4.45 -2.25 -5.91
N PHE A 221 5.67 -2.72 -6.18
CA PHE A 221 6.82 -2.49 -5.29
C PHE A 221 7.15 -1.00 -5.15
N PHE A 222 7.13 -0.23 -6.25
CA PHE A 222 7.33 1.22 -6.18
C PHE A 222 6.29 1.91 -5.28
N TYR A 223 4.99 1.64 -5.47
CA TYR A 223 3.95 2.26 -4.65
C TYR A 223 4.07 1.89 -3.17
N TYR A 224 4.50 0.65 -2.87
CA TYR A 224 4.85 0.27 -1.52
C TYR A 224 5.99 1.11 -0.94
N VAL A 225 7.09 1.30 -1.69
CA VAL A 225 8.23 2.12 -1.24
C VAL A 225 7.80 3.56 -0.99
N ASP A 226 7.01 4.13 -1.90
CA ASP A 226 6.52 5.51 -1.80
C ASP A 226 5.66 5.71 -0.53
N TYR A 227 4.73 4.79 -0.27
CA TYR A 227 3.95 4.77 0.97
C TYR A 227 4.83 4.58 2.22
N ALA A 228 5.76 3.62 2.20
CA ALA A 228 6.61 3.31 3.35
C ALA A 228 7.46 4.51 3.76
N ILE A 229 8.01 5.26 2.79
CA ILE A 229 8.75 6.49 3.03
C ILE A 229 7.84 7.59 3.58
N ALA A 230 6.68 7.83 2.96
CA ALA A 230 5.73 8.85 3.42
C ALA A 230 5.28 8.58 4.87
N HIS A 231 4.92 7.32 5.15
CA HIS A 231 4.54 6.87 6.49
C HIS A 231 5.69 7.01 7.49
N HIS A 232 6.93 6.64 7.12
CA HIS A 232 8.10 6.81 7.98
C HIS A 232 8.33 8.27 8.37
N LEU A 233 8.27 9.19 7.40
CA LEU A 233 8.44 10.62 7.66
C LEU A 233 7.34 11.16 8.58
N MET A 234 6.08 10.74 8.37
CA MET A 234 4.97 11.13 9.22
C MET A 234 5.15 10.59 10.65
N MET A 235 5.53 9.33 10.79
CA MET A 235 5.84 8.74 12.11
C MET A 235 7.00 9.45 12.79
N ASN A 236 8.05 9.83 12.06
CA ASN A 236 9.19 10.55 12.62
C ASN A 236 8.80 11.97 13.05
N ARG A 237 7.83 12.60 12.38
CA ARG A 237 7.25 13.88 12.80
C ARG A 237 6.39 13.75 14.06
N LEU A 238 5.60 12.68 14.18
CA LEU A 238 4.69 12.47 15.31
C LEU A 238 5.42 11.98 16.57
N LEU A 239 6.27 10.95 16.43
CA LEU A 239 6.98 10.29 17.53
C LEU A 239 8.45 10.00 17.15
N PRO A 240 9.31 11.03 17.06
CA PRO A 240 10.70 10.87 16.61
C PRO A 240 11.51 9.91 17.50
N PHE A 241 11.30 9.93 18.82
CA PHE A 241 11.98 9.01 19.73
C PHE A 241 11.57 7.55 19.51
N TYR A 242 10.28 7.30 19.31
CA TYR A 242 9.78 5.96 19.00
C TYR A 242 10.39 5.45 17.70
N VAL A 243 10.41 6.28 16.66
CA VAL A 243 11.03 5.89 15.38
C VAL A 243 12.51 5.55 15.57
N ARG A 244 13.27 6.35 16.32
CA ARG A 244 14.67 6.03 16.65
C ARG A 244 14.81 4.74 17.43
N SER A 245 13.96 4.48 18.42
CA SER A 245 14.03 3.26 19.23
C SER A 245 13.68 1.99 18.44
N GLN A 246 12.89 2.12 17.37
CA GLN A 246 12.60 1.03 16.44
C GLN A 246 13.70 0.81 15.37
N GLY A 247 14.81 1.57 15.42
CA GLY A 247 15.92 1.47 14.46
C GLY A 247 15.93 2.58 13.40
N GLY A 248 15.03 3.55 13.48
CA GLY A 248 15.03 4.74 12.63
C GLY A 248 14.95 4.42 11.14
N GLN A 249 15.80 5.07 10.36
CA GLN A 249 15.87 4.86 8.91
C GLN A 249 16.33 3.44 8.54
N GLU A 250 17.10 2.75 9.39
CA GLU A 250 17.53 1.37 9.10
C GLU A 250 16.38 0.36 9.18
N ALA A 251 15.36 0.64 9.99
CA ALA A 251 14.13 -0.17 9.97
C ALA A 251 13.42 -0.05 8.61
N LEU A 252 13.25 1.17 8.11
CA LEU A 252 12.68 1.42 6.77
C LEU A 252 13.49 0.72 5.67
N ARG A 253 14.81 0.84 5.68
CA ARG A 253 15.69 0.20 4.68
C ARG A 253 15.54 -1.33 4.68
N ARG A 254 15.46 -1.94 5.87
CA ARG A 254 15.22 -3.38 6.02
C ARG A 254 13.85 -3.80 5.51
N ASP A 255 12.80 -3.02 5.79
CA ASP A 255 11.45 -3.32 5.30
C ASP A 255 11.36 -3.22 3.77
N VAL A 256 12.00 -2.20 3.18
CA VAL A 256 12.11 -2.05 1.71
C VAL A 256 12.87 -3.22 1.10
N ARG A 257 14.01 -3.64 1.68
CA ARG A 257 14.74 -4.82 1.18
C ARG A 257 13.88 -6.06 1.25
N LYS A 258 13.26 -6.34 2.40
CA LYS A 258 12.36 -7.49 2.54
C LYS A 258 11.23 -7.46 1.51
N ALA A 259 10.66 -6.29 1.24
CA ALA A 259 9.64 -6.13 0.21
C ALA A 259 10.17 -6.39 -1.20
N LEU A 260 11.42 -6.02 -1.51
CA LEU A 260 12.05 -6.39 -2.78
C LEU A 260 12.15 -7.92 -2.92
N GLU A 261 12.54 -8.62 -1.84
CA GLU A 261 12.64 -10.08 -1.83
C GLU A 261 11.29 -10.77 -2.02
N THR A 262 10.25 -10.30 -1.32
CA THR A 262 8.95 -10.98 -1.25
C THR A 262 7.94 -10.52 -2.29
N ARG A 263 8.11 -9.30 -2.82
CA ARG A 263 7.18 -8.68 -3.77
C ARG A 263 7.78 -8.52 -5.16
N THR A 264 8.94 -9.07 -5.48
CA THR A 264 9.50 -9.03 -6.84
C THR A 264 10.26 -10.32 -7.16
N HIS A 265 10.63 -10.52 -8.43
CA HIS A 265 11.52 -11.62 -8.84
C HIS A 265 12.97 -11.19 -9.04
N GLN A 266 13.37 -10.02 -8.53
CA GLN A 266 14.70 -9.44 -8.74
C GLN A 266 15.86 -10.26 -8.16
N LEU A 267 15.58 -11.13 -7.19
CA LEU A 267 16.56 -12.04 -6.60
C LEU A 267 16.48 -13.47 -7.16
N ARG A 268 15.58 -13.71 -8.12
CA ARG A 268 15.24 -15.03 -8.67
C ARG A 268 15.11 -14.95 -10.20
N PRO A 269 16.18 -14.50 -10.91
CA PRO A 269 16.14 -14.25 -12.35
C PRO A 269 15.90 -15.49 -13.20
N ASP A 270 16.09 -16.68 -12.62
CA ASP A 270 15.88 -18.00 -13.21
C ASP A 270 14.43 -18.51 -13.06
N GLU A 271 13.62 -17.92 -12.20
CA GLU A 271 12.22 -18.33 -11.98
C GLU A 271 11.22 -17.69 -12.97
N VAL A 272 11.66 -16.69 -13.75
CA VAL A 272 10.81 -15.88 -14.63
C VAL A 272 11.50 -15.61 -15.96
N SER A 273 10.75 -15.14 -16.96
CA SER A 273 11.35 -14.79 -18.25
C SER A 273 12.28 -13.56 -18.14
N PRO A 274 13.34 -13.46 -18.97
CA PRO A 274 14.21 -12.28 -19.00
C PRO A 274 13.45 -10.98 -19.24
N GLN A 275 12.44 -10.98 -20.12
CA GLN A 275 11.55 -9.84 -20.37
C GLN A 275 10.85 -9.40 -19.08
N TYR A 276 10.22 -10.33 -18.37
CA TYR A 276 9.50 -10.04 -17.13
C TYR A 276 10.45 -9.48 -16.06
N HIS A 277 11.57 -10.16 -15.82
CA HIS A 277 12.57 -9.76 -14.82
C HIS A 277 13.16 -8.37 -15.09
N ALA A 278 13.39 -8.02 -16.36
CA ALA A 278 13.86 -6.69 -16.74
C ALA A 278 12.75 -5.65 -16.60
N MET A 279 11.53 -5.96 -17.05
CA MET A 279 10.39 -5.04 -16.99
C MET A 279 10.01 -4.68 -15.56
N GLU A 280 10.04 -5.63 -14.63
CA GLU A 280 9.86 -5.34 -13.20
C GLU A 280 10.84 -4.27 -12.69
N TYR A 281 12.14 -4.45 -12.98
CA TYR A 281 13.19 -3.52 -12.58
C TYR A 281 12.99 -2.13 -13.16
N VAL A 282 12.76 -2.06 -14.46
CA VAL A 282 12.54 -0.81 -15.17
C VAL A 282 11.31 -0.09 -14.62
N ASN A 283 10.24 -0.82 -14.29
CA ASN A 283 9.01 -0.25 -13.75
C ASN A 283 9.22 0.40 -12.38
N PHE A 284 9.83 -0.30 -11.41
CA PHE A 284 10.03 0.33 -10.10
C PHE A 284 11.11 1.40 -10.13
N MET A 285 12.20 1.22 -10.89
CA MET A 285 13.24 2.25 -10.99
C MET A 285 12.71 3.50 -11.68
N GLY A 286 11.94 3.35 -12.76
CA GLY A 286 11.28 4.47 -13.42
C GLY A 286 10.31 5.21 -12.51
N GLY A 287 9.48 4.48 -11.75
CA GLY A 287 8.61 5.06 -10.73
C GLY A 287 9.36 5.86 -9.66
N LEU A 288 10.46 5.29 -9.13
CA LEU A 288 11.34 5.98 -8.18
C LEU A 288 12.01 7.21 -8.79
N GLY A 289 12.43 7.14 -10.05
CA GLY A 289 13.04 8.26 -10.77
C GLY A 289 12.08 9.42 -10.98
N ARG A 290 10.87 9.12 -11.44
CA ARG A 290 9.80 10.10 -11.60
C ARG A 290 9.42 10.72 -10.25
N SER A 291 9.30 9.92 -9.20
CA SER A 291 9.02 10.42 -7.84
C SER A 291 10.13 11.35 -7.35
N ALA A 292 11.41 10.96 -7.49
CA ALA A 292 12.55 11.80 -7.11
C ALA A 292 12.58 13.14 -7.87
N GLN A 293 12.19 13.14 -9.15
CA GLN A 293 12.11 14.36 -9.96
C GLN A 293 10.98 15.28 -9.48
N ILE A 294 9.76 14.76 -9.29
CA ILE A 294 8.60 15.54 -8.80
C ILE A 294 8.91 16.12 -7.42
N LEU A 295 9.40 15.30 -6.48
CA LEU A 295 9.76 15.75 -5.14
C LEU A 295 10.83 16.84 -5.15
N GLY A 296 11.77 16.77 -6.10
CA GLY A 296 12.79 17.82 -6.29
C GLY A 296 12.19 19.13 -6.80
N GLN A 297 11.19 19.07 -7.67
CA GLN A 297 10.46 20.25 -8.16
C GLN A 297 9.58 20.89 -7.08
N GLU A 298 9.01 20.06 -6.20
CA GLU A 298 8.16 20.48 -5.08
C GLU A 298 8.95 20.93 -3.84
N GLY A 299 10.28 20.79 -3.83
CA GLY A 299 11.12 21.14 -2.69
C GLY A 299 10.98 20.19 -1.48
N LEU A 300 10.54 18.96 -1.71
CA LEU A 300 10.36 17.93 -0.68
C LEU A 300 11.64 17.11 -0.47
N ASP A 301 12.70 17.78 -0.05
CA ASP A 301 14.06 17.24 -0.01
C ASP A 301 14.22 16.00 0.89
N ASP A 302 13.58 15.97 2.06
CA ASP A 302 13.66 14.83 2.99
C ASP A 302 13.11 13.54 2.36
N ARG A 303 11.97 13.65 1.66
CA ARG A 303 11.33 12.51 0.97
C ARG A 303 12.17 12.09 -0.24
N ARG A 304 12.65 13.06 -1.03
CA ARG A 304 13.55 12.81 -2.16
C ARG A 304 14.83 12.10 -1.72
N GLN A 305 15.45 12.53 -0.62
CA GLN A 305 16.67 11.90 -0.12
C GLN A 305 16.46 10.44 0.26
N LEU A 306 15.32 10.11 0.89
CA LEU A 306 14.97 8.73 1.20
C LEU A 306 14.74 7.89 -0.08
N ILE A 307 14.08 8.44 -1.10
CA ILE A 307 13.95 7.77 -2.41
C ILE A 307 15.33 7.51 -3.03
N LEU A 308 16.22 8.50 -3.06
CA LEU A 308 17.58 8.33 -3.59
C LEU A 308 18.38 7.30 -2.78
N GLN A 309 18.19 7.25 -1.47
CA GLN A 309 18.82 6.23 -0.63
C GLN A 309 18.28 4.82 -0.96
N THR A 310 16.97 4.69 -1.17
CA THR A 310 16.37 3.44 -1.63
C THR A 310 16.95 3.00 -2.97
N VAL A 311 17.08 3.91 -3.95
CA VAL A 311 17.72 3.61 -5.23
C VAL A 311 19.13 3.07 -5.04
N ARG A 312 19.96 3.69 -4.19
CA ARG A 312 21.31 3.18 -3.88
C ARG A 312 21.29 1.78 -3.27
N ASP A 313 20.28 1.48 -2.45
CA ASP A 313 20.19 0.20 -1.74
C ASP A 313 19.76 -0.96 -2.62
N ILE A 314 19.04 -0.70 -3.73
CA ILE A 314 18.41 -1.73 -4.56
C ILE A 314 18.87 -1.71 -6.03
N MET A 315 19.70 -0.76 -6.44
CA MET A 315 20.21 -0.71 -7.81
C MET A 315 21.07 -1.93 -8.16
N ARG A 316 20.90 -2.44 -9.38
CA ARG A 316 21.86 -3.42 -9.91
C ARG A 316 23.15 -2.71 -10.35
N PRO A 317 24.29 -3.42 -10.38
CA PRO A 317 25.53 -2.87 -10.89
C PRO A 317 25.38 -2.37 -12.33
N ASP A 318 26.01 -1.23 -12.64
CA ASP A 318 26.11 -0.66 -13.99
C ASP A 318 24.78 -0.28 -14.70
N GLU A 319 23.66 -0.21 -13.98
CA GLU A 319 22.36 0.15 -14.55
C GLU A 319 22.23 1.65 -14.87
N PRO A 320 22.06 2.04 -16.15
CA PRO A 320 22.02 3.45 -16.56
C PRO A 320 20.80 4.19 -16.01
N LEU A 321 19.66 3.51 -15.87
CA LEU A 321 18.44 4.12 -15.34
C LEU A 321 18.63 4.55 -13.88
N ALA A 322 19.13 3.65 -13.02
CA ALA A 322 19.38 3.96 -11.62
C ALA A 322 20.43 5.07 -11.45
N ARG A 323 21.52 5.03 -12.24
CA ARG A 323 22.53 6.10 -12.24
C ARG A 323 21.93 7.46 -12.58
N SER A 324 21.09 7.54 -13.61
CA SER A 324 20.44 8.80 -14.01
C SER A 324 19.59 9.41 -12.90
N ILE A 325 18.98 8.58 -12.05
CA ILE A 325 18.19 9.05 -10.90
C ILE A 325 19.12 9.66 -9.84
N LEU A 326 20.21 8.96 -9.52
CA LEU A 326 21.20 9.41 -8.53
C LEU A 326 21.94 10.68 -8.98
N ASP A 327 22.20 10.81 -10.28
CA ASP A 327 22.89 11.95 -10.89
C ASP A 327 21.95 13.12 -11.23
N ASN A 328 20.64 12.97 -10.96
CA ASN A 328 19.62 13.96 -11.24
C ASN A 328 19.49 14.31 -12.74
N THR A 329 19.70 13.33 -13.61
CA THR A 329 19.57 13.42 -15.08
C THR A 329 18.48 12.49 -15.64
N PHE A 330 17.62 11.94 -14.76
CA PHE A 330 16.50 11.09 -15.15
C PHE A 330 15.54 11.81 -16.11
N THR A 331 15.06 11.08 -17.12
CA THR A 331 14.05 11.55 -18.09
C THR A 331 13.05 10.43 -18.41
N GLU A 332 11.82 10.81 -18.74
CA GLU A 332 10.77 9.88 -19.18
C GLU A 332 11.17 9.19 -20.50
N GLU A 333 11.93 9.87 -21.36
CA GLU A 333 12.49 9.29 -22.58
C GLU A 333 13.49 8.17 -22.29
N LEU A 334 14.42 8.38 -21.33
CA LEU A 334 15.35 7.34 -20.92
C LEU A 334 14.61 6.14 -20.32
N TRP A 335 13.60 6.39 -19.47
CA TRP A 335 12.78 5.31 -18.93
C TRP A 335 12.06 4.53 -20.04
N SER A 336 11.44 5.23 -20.99
CA SER A 336 10.74 4.62 -22.13
C SER A 336 11.68 3.80 -23.01
N GLN A 337 12.91 4.26 -23.24
CA GLN A 337 13.94 3.53 -23.98
C GLN A 337 14.33 2.22 -23.26
N GLN A 338 14.53 2.26 -21.94
CA GLN A 338 14.84 1.06 -21.15
C GLN A 338 13.68 0.08 -21.10
N ALA A 339 12.45 0.57 -21.01
CA ALA A 339 11.25 -0.26 -21.06
C ALA A 339 11.12 -0.97 -22.42
N HIS A 340 11.37 -0.25 -23.52
CA HIS A 340 11.37 -0.84 -24.85
C HIS A 340 12.48 -1.90 -25.03
N ALA A 341 13.68 -1.65 -24.49
CA ALA A 341 14.76 -2.63 -24.52
C ALA A 341 14.41 -3.89 -23.70
N ALA A 342 13.79 -3.74 -22.54
CA ALA A 342 13.30 -4.86 -21.73
C ALA A 342 12.23 -5.67 -22.47
N ASP A 343 11.32 -5.00 -23.18
CA ASP A 343 10.24 -5.63 -23.94
C ASP A 343 10.72 -6.47 -25.13
N GLN A 344 11.92 -6.19 -25.65
CA GLN A 344 12.56 -6.97 -26.73
C GLN A 344 13.24 -8.25 -26.25
N LEU A 345 13.34 -8.48 -24.94
CA LEU A 345 13.95 -9.69 -24.39
C LEU A 345 13.05 -10.92 -24.57
N SER A 346 13.63 -12.11 -24.40
CA SER A 346 12.88 -13.36 -24.48
C SER A 346 11.77 -13.42 -23.43
N CYS A 347 10.58 -13.84 -23.86
CA CYS A 347 9.47 -14.18 -22.98
C CYS A 347 9.53 -15.63 -22.47
N GLU A 348 10.53 -16.43 -22.90
CA GLU A 348 10.74 -17.80 -22.44
C GLU A 348 11.47 -17.81 -21.09
N VAL A 349 10.95 -18.60 -20.14
CA VAL A 349 11.62 -18.84 -18.86
C VAL A 349 12.89 -19.68 -19.10
N PRO A 350 14.05 -19.28 -18.56
CA PRO A 350 15.27 -20.06 -18.67
C PRO A 350 15.05 -21.48 -18.11
N ARG A 351 15.50 -22.50 -18.84
CA ARG A 351 15.37 -23.91 -18.41
C ARG A 351 16.43 -24.33 -17.42
#